data_AF-A0A9E6P0V5-F1
#
_entry.id   AF-A0A9E6P0V5-F1
#
_cell.length_a   1.000
_cell.length_b   1.000
_cell.length_c   1.000
_cell.angle_alpha   90.00
_cell.angle_beta   90.00
_cell.angle_gamma   90.00
#
_symmetry.space_group_name_H-M   'P 1'
#
loop_
_entity.id
_entity.type
_entity.pdbx_description
1 polymer ?
#
loop_
_entity_poly.entity_id
_entity_poly.type
_entity_poly.pdbx_seq_one_letter_code
_entity_poly.pdbx_strand_id
1 'polypeptide(L)'
;MLNNHNEPIVDAQCELIRRTGDVEPFPSGKITYVAPLPLPTAMPPYGPHIGELNEAYMDFGLGLPEVFSWQVILGAPTAGAFMIIVLFPLFTGLLGIIFGYGNGAIWESMIGVFEEAYKNQLICGPSILLIGLGVWHHVHKKRLSLIPTRFNRQRREVCFMPEGATEPVFVPWESLSAWIIEAKGATQFGIHRQYGMGIGFYQGETLISQEFQCAGLELAISHWEAIRGYMEYEVNDLKSIQDLQDLQGPDDPPHEGLHTFRNARARMHQQIREGRRSRLSGFFWYLYHVMTLWTIPNRLVEWEVRRLERIGKQALPEIMREWSEPLPKEQWANPSEELLRLSEQVRQMHKRQPHRPITQIFAEVCRRG
;
A
#
# COMPACT_ATOMS: atom_id res chain seq x y z
N MET A 1 -27.83 57.94 -18.63
CA MET A 1 -26.35 57.86 -18.61
C MET A 1 -25.98 56.48 -18.07
N LEU A 2 -25.20 55.74 -18.86
CA LEU A 2 -24.34 54.58 -18.57
C LEU A 2 -24.80 53.52 -17.54
N ASN A 3 -25.12 52.28 -17.94
CA ASN A 3 -24.29 51.16 -18.44
C ASN A 3 -23.77 50.21 -17.34
N ASN A 4 -24.11 48.94 -17.55
CA ASN A 4 -23.34 47.70 -17.39
C ASN A 4 -23.30 46.96 -16.04
N HIS A 5 -23.89 45.76 -16.11
CA HIS A 5 -23.42 44.44 -15.69
C HIS A 5 -22.50 44.32 -14.47
N ASN A 6 -22.91 43.46 -13.53
CA ASN A 6 -22.07 42.33 -13.16
C ASN A 6 -22.92 41.11 -12.77
N GLU A 7 -22.52 39.99 -13.36
CA GLU A 7 -23.14 38.68 -13.44
C GLU A 7 -23.39 38.00 -12.08
N PRO A 8 -24.33 37.05 -12.00
CA PRO A 8 -24.34 36.13 -10.87
C PRO A 8 -23.10 35.22 -10.97
N ILE A 9 -22.29 35.18 -9.90
CA ILE A 9 -21.15 34.28 -9.70
C ILE A 9 -21.68 32.86 -9.40
N VAL A 10 -22.58 32.35 -10.23
CA VAL A 10 -23.30 31.09 -10.05
C VAL A 10 -23.59 30.52 -11.43
N ASP A 11 -22.57 30.01 -12.14
CA ASP A 11 -22.69 28.98 -13.20
C ASP A 11 -21.36 28.74 -13.97
N ALA A 12 -20.30 28.31 -13.28
CA ALA A 12 -19.08 27.88 -13.98
C ALA A 12 -18.34 26.69 -13.32
N GLN A 13 -18.84 26.15 -12.20
CA GLN A 13 -18.20 25.03 -11.50
C GLN A 13 -18.88 23.67 -11.75
N CYS A 14 -20.07 23.65 -12.37
CA CYS A 14 -20.91 22.44 -12.47
C CYS A 14 -20.77 21.61 -13.76
N GLU A 15 -19.71 21.74 -14.56
CA GLU A 15 -19.56 20.86 -15.74
C GLU A 15 -18.14 20.66 -16.29
N LEU A 16 -17.08 20.94 -15.51
CA LEU A 16 -15.73 20.61 -15.99
C LEU A 16 -15.36 19.17 -15.61
N ILE A 17 -15.76 18.21 -16.46
CA ILE A 17 -15.12 16.89 -16.46
C ILE A 17 -13.63 17.13 -16.67
N ARG A 18 -12.85 16.96 -15.59
CA ARG A 18 -11.40 17.11 -15.60
C ARG A 18 -10.82 16.09 -16.58
N ARG A 19 -9.89 16.50 -17.42
CA ARG A 19 -9.26 15.64 -18.43
C ARG A 19 -7.92 15.11 -17.92
N THR A 20 -7.48 13.99 -18.50
CA THR A 20 -6.11 13.51 -18.25
C THR A 20 -5.07 14.56 -18.63
N GLY A 21 -4.14 14.81 -17.71
CA GLY A 21 -3.12 15.86 -17.82
C GLY A 21 -3.51 17.21 -17.23
N ASP A 22 -4.76 17.40 -16.79
CA ASP A 22 -5.18 18.62 -16.09
C ASP A 22 -4.47 18.74 -14.73
N VAL A 23 -4.15 19.97 -14.35
CA VAL A 23 -3.50 20.28 -13.06
C VAL A 23 -4.33 21.32 -12.33
N GLU A 24 -4.76 20.97 -11.12
CA GLU A 24 -5.54 21.83 -10.23
C GLU A 24 -4.67 22.27 -9.05
N PRO A 25 -4.28 23.55 -8.96
CA PRO A 25 -3.52 24.05 -7.83
C PRO A 25 -4.42 24.27 -6.61
N PHE A 26 -3.88 24.02 -5.42
CA PHE A 26 -4.48 24.41 -4.14
C PHE A 26 -3.40 25.04 -3.23
N PRO A 27 -3.76 25.76 -2.16
CA PRO A 27 -2.80 26.59 -1.41
C PRO A 27 -1.55 25.87 -0.92
N SER A 28 -1.65 24.58 -0.57
CA SER A 28 -0.55 23.76 -0.10
C SER A 28 0.02 22.81 -1.17
N GLY A 29 -0.45 22.84 -2.42
CA GLY A 29 -0.08 21.80 -3.37
C GLY A 29 -0.78 21.85 -4.72
N LYS A 30 -0.85 20.70 -5.37
CA LYS A 30 -1.57 20.52 -6.64
C LYS A 30 -2.11 19.10 -6.77
N ILE A 31 -3.20 18.96 -7.53
CA ILE A 31 -3.76 17.70 -7.97
C ILE A 31 -3.47 17.58 -9.47
N THR A 32 -3.02 16.41 -9.91
CA THR A 32 -2.81 16.10 -11.33
C THR A 32 -3.68 14.93 -11.73
N TYR A 33 -4.53 15.13 -12.74
CA TYR A 33 -5.45 14.10 -13.21
C TYR A 33 -4.75 13.17 -14.22
N VAL A 34 -4.91 11.87 -14.03
CA VAL A 34 -4.34 10.78 -14.86
C VAL A 34 -5.39 9.89 -15.52
N ALA A 35 -6.66 10.09 -15.16
CA ALA A 35 -7.86 9.62 -15.87
C ALA A 35 -8.98 10.68 -15.68
N PRO A 36 -9.99 10.78 -16.55
CA PRO A 36 -10.51 9.82 -17.55
C PRO A 36 -9.65 9.67 -18.81
N LEU A 37 -9.82 8.57 -19.55
CA LEU A 37 -8.91 8.07 -20.60
C LEU A 37 -7.52 7.70 -20.03
N PRO A 38 -7.35 6.47 -19.54
CA PRO A 38 -6.22 6.08 -18.71
C PRO A 38 -4.95 5.82 -19.55
N LEU A 39 -4.19 6.88 -19.82
CA LEU A 39 -2.97 6.86 -20.64
C LEU A 39 -1.78 6.19 -19.92
N PRO A 40 -0.87 5.52 -20.66
CA PRO A 40 0.27 4.81 -20.08
C PRO A 40 1.32 5.76 -19.50
N THR A 41 1.79 5.48 -18.27
CA THR A 41 2.70 6.40 -17.56
C THR A 41 4.20 6.06 -17.74
N ALA A 42 4.51 4.91 -18.35
CA ALA A 42 5.86 4.35 -18.52
C ALA A 42 6.63 4.06 -17.21
N MET A 43 6.00 4.24 -16.06
CA MET A 43 6.53 3.82 -14.76
C MET A 43 6.38 2.30 -14.61
N PRO A 44 7.25 1.64 -13.82
CA PRO A 44 7.00 0.25 -13.45
C PRO A 44 5.74 0.16 -12.56
N PRO A 45 4.84 -0.80 -12.79
CA PRO A 45 3.65 -0.98 -11.96
C PRO A 45 4.05 -1.49 -10.57
N TYR A 46 3.46 -0.89 -9.52
CA TYR A 46 3.66 -1.32 -8.14
C TYR A 46 2.35 -1.14 -7.36
N GLY A 47 1.85 -2.19 -6.70
CA GLY A 47 0.49 -2.22 -6.16
C GLY A 47 0.31 -3.06 -4.90
N PRO A 48 0.86 -2.65 -3.73
CA PRO A 48 0.73 -3.39 -2.47
C PRO A 48 -0.71 -3.40 -1.93
N HIS A 49 -1.57 -2.50 -2.40
CA HIS A 49 -2.97 -2.40 -1.99
C HIS A 49 -3.94 -3.25 -2.83
N ILE A 50 -3.41 -3.97 -3.83
CA ILE A 50 -4.18 -4.90 -4.65
C ILE A 50 -4.32 -6.22 -3.88
N GLY A 51 -5.55 -6.71 -3.77
CA GLY A 51 -5.87 -7.96 -3.09
C GLY A 51 -5.80 -9.13 -4.05
N GLU A 52 -6.97 -9.63 -4.44
CA GLU A 52 -7.08 -10.68 -5.45
C GLU A 52 -6.89 -10.11 -6.86
N LEU A 53 -6.16 -10.82 -7.71
CA LEU A 53 -5.97 -10.51 -9.12
C LEU A 53 -6.11 -11.81 -9.92
N ASN A 54 -7.03 -11.83 -10.86
CA ASN A 54 -7.25 -12.97 -11.75
C ASN A 54 -7.56 -12.51 -13.18
N GLU A 55 -7.99 -13.41 -14.06
CA GLU A 55 -8.20 -13.06 -15.47
C GLU A 55 -9.44 -12.19 -15.75
N ALA A 56 -10.38 -12.11 -14.81
CA ALA A 56 -11.63 -11.37 -14.95
C ALA A 56 -11.62 -10.07 -14.14
N TYR A 57 -11.28 -10.17 -12.86
CA TYR A 57 -11.33 -9.06 -11.93
C TYR A 57 -10.08 -8.90 -11.04
N MET A 58 -9.93 -7.68 -10.52
CA MET A 58 -8.95 -7.31 -9.52
C MET A 58 -9.63 -6.55 -8.39
N ASP A 59 -9.30 -6.91 -7.15
CA ASP A 59 -9.78 -6.23 -5.95
C ASP A 59 -8.78 -5.17 -5.48
N PHE A 60 -9.28 -3.96 -5.25
CA PHE A 60 -8.50 -2.80 -4.84
C PHE A 60 -9.00 -2.23 -3.49
N GLY A 61 -8.05 -1.74 -2.70
CA GLY A 61 -8.31 -1.05 -1.43
C GLY A 61 -8.20 -1.97 -0.19
N LEU A 62 -8.05 -3.28 -0.37
CA LEU A 62 -7.87 -4.24 0.71
C LEU A 62 -6.68 -5.18 0.43
N GLY A 63 -5.46 -4.64 0.53
CA GLY A 63 -4.22 -5.40 0.40
C GLY A 63 -4.12 -6.58 1.39
N LEU A 64 -3.24 -7.54 1.09
CA LEU A 64 -3.04 -8.69 1.95
C LEU A 64 -2.32 -8.30 3.26
N PRO A 65 -2.61 -8.95 4.39
CA PRO A 65 -1.85 -8.72 5.61
C PRO A 65 -0.36 -8.99 5.43
N GLU A 66 0.47 -8.15 6.03
CA GLU A 66 1.93 -8.29 6.04
C GLU A 66 2.43 -8.93 7.35
N VAL A 67 3.56 -9.63 7.27
CA VAL A 67 4.21 -10.27 8.44
C VAL A 67 4.62 -9.23 9.48
N PHE A 68 4.99 -8.03 9.03
CA PHE A 68 5.47 -6.96 9.89
C PHE A 68 4.49 -6.60 11.00
N SER A 69 3.18 -6.59 10.73
CA SER A 69 2.14 -6.31 11.72
C SER A 69 2.22 -7.28 12.91
N TRP A 70 2.35 -8.59 12.65
CA TRP A 70 2.52 -9.59 13.71
C TRP A 70 3.88 -9.53 14.38
N GLN A 71 4.94 -9.17 13.65
CA GLN A 71 6.26 -8.92 14.26
C GLN A 71 6.21 -7.74 15.22
N VAL A 72 5.42 -6.69 14.97
CA VAL A 72 5.24 -5.60 15.92
C VAL A 72 4.41 -6.06 17.12
N ILE A 73 3.25 -6.68 16.89
CA ILE A 73 2.34 -7.11 17.97
C ILE A 73 3.02 -8.09 18.94
N LEU A 74 3.77 -9.06 18.41
CA LEU A 74 4.43 -10.09 19.20
C LEU A 74 5.87 -9.73 19.58
N GLY A 75 6.59 -9.11 18.65
CA GLY A 75 7.99 -8.76 18.82
C GLY A 75 8.19 -7.56 19.73
N ALA A 76 7.33 -6.53 19.70
CA ALA A 76 7.49 -5.39 20.60
C ALA A 76 7.52 -5.80 22.10
N PRO A 77 6.57 -6.60 22.63
CA PRO A 77 6.61 -7.01 24.02
C PRO A 77 7.76 -7.99 24.32
N THR A 78 8.11 -8.88 23.39
CA THR A 78 9.14 -9.92 23.62
C THR A 78 10.57 -9.40 23.44
N ALA A 79 10.84 -8.69 22.36
CA ALA A 79 12.09 -7.97 22.15
C ALA A 79 12.28 -6.90 23.23
N GLY A 80 11.24 -6.13 23.54
CA GLY A 80 11.26 -5.14 24.63
C GLY A 80 11.61 -5.77 25.98
N ALA A 81 11.00 -6.92 26.31
CA ALA A 81 11.34 -7.69 27.51
C ALA A 81 12.81 -8.06 27.55
N PHE A 82 13.37 -8.61 26.47
CA PHE A 82 14.77 -9.01 26.44
C PHE A 82 15.71 -7.81 26.58
N MET A 83 15.43 -6.68 25.91
CA MET A 83 16.25 -5.47 26.03
C MET A 83 16.27 -4.96 27.47
N ILE A 84 15.11 -4.93 28.14
CA ILE A 84 14.98 -4.41 29.51
C ILE A 84 15.54 -5.40 30.55
N ILE A 85 15.25 -6.69 30.41
CA ILE A 85 15.66 -7.70 31.40
C ILE A 85 17.14 -8.07 31.26
N VAL A 86 17.69 -8.07 30.04
CA VAL A 86 19.08 -8.53 29.81
C VAL A 86 20.03 -7.37 29.62
N LEU A 87 19.73 -6.42 28.73
CA LEU A 87 20.71 -5.39 28.38
C LEU A 87 20.85 -4.31 29.45
N PHE A 88 19.78 -3.95 30.15
CA PHE A 88 19.88 -2.93 31.21
C PHE A 88 20.74 -3.39 32.39
N PRO A 89 20.59 -4.63 32.94
CA PRO A 89 21.53 -5.14 33.93
C PRO A 89 22.97 -5.21 33.42
N LEU A 90 23.20 -5.64 32.17
CA LEU A 90 24.55 -5.65 31.61
C LEU A 90 25.13 -4.23 31.48
N PHE A 91 24.30 -3.25 31.12
CA PHE A 91 24.69 -1.85 31.04
C PHE A 91 25.04 -1.27 32.42
N THR A 92 24.26 -1.55 33.46
CA THR A 92 24.60 -1.11 34.83
C THR A 92 25.86 -1.79 35.33
N GLY A 93 26.07 -3.06 35.00
CA GLY A 93 27.33 -3.77 35.27
C GLY A 93 28.53 -3.09 34.60
N LEU A 94 28.41 -2.72 33.33
CA LEU A 94 29.46 -2.00 32.58
C LEU A 94 29.76 -0.63 33.21
N LEU A 95 28.73 0.14 33.59
CA LEU A 95 28.92 1.39 34.32
C LEU A 95 29.65 1.15 35.64
N GLY A 96 29.30 0.08 36.35
CA GLY A 96 29.96 -0.37 37.57
C GLY A 96 31.48 -0.52 37.39
N ILE A 97 31.90 -1.15 36.29
CA ILE A 97 33.31 -1.33 35.93
C ILE A 97 33.97 0.02 35.60
N ILE A 98 33.32 0.86 34.79
CA ILE A 98 33.85 2.16 34.35
C ILE A 98 34.10 3.08 35.55
N PHE A 99 33.22 3.06 36.55
CA PHE A 99 33.35 3.88 37.76
C PHE A 99 34.23 3.24 38.85
N GLY A 100 34.77 2.03 38.62
CA GLY A 100 35.71 1.38 39.54
C GLY A 100 35.07 0.80 40.81
N TYR A 101 33.77 0.42 40.75
CA TYR A 101 33.12 -0.25 41.87
C TYR A 101 33.67 -1.67 42.09
N GLY A 102 33.59 -2.16 43.33
CA GLY A 102 33.99 -3.52 43.66
C GLY A 102 33.07 -4.57 43.03
N ASN A 103 33.62 -5.73 42.67
CA ASN A 103 32.87 -6.82 42.00
C ASN A 103 31.55 -7.20 42.68
N GLY A 104 31.50 -7.21 44.02
CA GLY A 104 30.27 -7.49 44.77
C GLY A 104 29.17 -6.45 44.53
N ALA A 105 29.52 -5.16 44.59
CA ALA A 105 28.57 -4.07 44.35
C ALA A 105 28.07 -4.04 42.90
N ILE A 106 28.93 -4.38 41.93
CA ILE A 106 28.54 -4.54 40.52
C ILE A 106 27.50 -5.65 40.38
N TRP A 107 27.77 -6.82 40.97
CA TRP A 107 26.88 -7.97 40.91
C TRP A 107 25.53 -7.70 41.57
N GLU A 108 25.53 -7.10 42.77
CA GLU A 108 24.30 -6.69 43.48
C GLU A 108 23.48 -5.68 42.67
N SER A 109 24.14 -4.70 42.03
CA SER A 109 23.46 -3.73 41.16
C SER A 109 22.81 -4.42 39.96
N MET A 110 23.52 -5.35 39.30
CA MET A 110 22.97 -6.11 38.17
C MET A 110 21.74 -6.93 38.57
N ILE A 111 21.80 -7.63 39.71
CA ILE A 111 20.67 -8.41 40.23
C ILE A 111 19.49 -7.49 40.57
N GLY A 112 19.72 -6.39 41.29
CA GLY A 112 18.66 -5.47 41.68
C GLY A 112 17.92 -4.90 40.46
N VAL A 113 18.67 -4.52 39.42
CA VAL A 113 18.08 -4.02 38.16
C VAL A 113 17.34 -5.13 37.43
N PHE A 114 17.89 -6.35 37.39
CA PHE A 114 17.23 -7.50 36.76
C PHE A 114 15.90 -7.84 37.44
N GLU A 115 15.86 -7.90 38.76
CA GLU A 115 14.65 -8.22 39.51
C GLU A 115 13.56 -7.18 39.31
N GLU A 116 13.93 -5.89 39.32
CA GLU A 116 12.99 -4.80 39.12
C GLU A 116 12.50 -4.73 37.65
N ALA A 117 13.41 -4.92 36.69
CA ALA A 117 13.07 -5.07 35.27
C ALA A 117 12.09 -6.22 35.04
N TYR A 118 12.34 -7.38 35.66
CA TYR A 118 11.49 -8.56 35.54
C TYR A 118 10.08 -8.31 36.09
N LYS A 119 9.96 -7.71 37.29
CA LYS A 119 8.67 -7.36 37.91
C LYS A 119 7.87 -6.41 37.02
N ASN A 120 8.50 -5.35 36.52
CA ASN A 120 7.85 -4.38 35.65
C ASN A 120 7.42 -5.03 34.33
N GLN A 121 8.27 -5.86 33.74
CA GLN A 121 7.97 -6.51 32.46
C GLN A 121 6.81 -7.51 32.57
N LEU A 122 6.61 -8.12 33.74
CA LEU A 122 5.47 -9.01 34.00
C LEU A 122 4.11 -8.30 33.81
N ILE A 123 4.06 -6.98 33.99
CA ILE A 123 2.86 -6.16 33.81
C ILE A 123 2.89 -5.48 32.44
N CYS A 124 4.00 -4.82 32.07
CA CYS A 124 4.11 -4.05 30.84
C CYS A 124 4.02 -4.93 29.58
N GLY A 125 4.67 -6.09 29.56
CA GLY A 125 4.69 -7.00 28.41
C GLY A 125 3.28 -7.45 27.99
N PRO A 126 2.48 -8.05 28.91
CA PRO A 126 1.10 -8.43 28.62
C PRO A 126 0.22 -7.24 28.24
N SER A 127 0.41 -6.08 28.88
CA SER A 127 -0.37 -4.86 28.57
C SER A 127 -0.14 -4.39 27.13
N ILE A 128 1.12 -4.35 26.68
CA ILE A 128 1.48 -4.00 25.29
C ILE A 128 0.89 -5.02 24.31
N LEU A 129 0.98 -6.31 24.62
CA LEU A 129 0.41 -7.37 23.78
C LEU A 129 -1.13 -7.22 23.67
N LEU A 130 -1.82 -6.94 24.77
CA LEU A 130 -3.28 -6.74 24.77
C LEU A 130 -3.68 -5.52 23.93
N ILE A 131 -2.93 -4.42 24.01
CA ILE A 131 -3.15 -3.25 23.15
C ILE A 131 -2.96 -3.63 21.68
N GLY A 132 -1.87 -4.33 21.35
CA GLY A 132 -1.60 -4.78 19.98
C GLY A 132 -2.71 -5.68 19.42
N LEU A 133 -3.16 -6.65 20.21
CA LEU A 133 -4.27 -7.54 19.85
C LEU A 133 -5.61 -6.78 19.75
N GLY A 134 -5.83 -5.77 20.59
CA GLY A 134 -7.03 -4.92 20.54
C GLY A 134 -7.08 -4.07 19.28
N VAL A 135 -5.95 -3.45 18.90
CA VAL A 135 -5.81 -2.71 17.64
C VAL A 135 -6.02 -3.64 16.44
N TRP A 136 -5.37 -4.80 16.43
CA TRP A 136 -5.56 -5.83 15.41
C TRP A 136 -7.05 -6.20 15.29
N HIS A 137 -7.71 -6.55 16.40
CA HIS A 137 -9.11 -6.92 16.40
C HIS A 137 -10.02 -5.80 15.86
N HIS A 138 -9.77 -4.55 16.24
CA HIS A 138 -10.52 -3.39 15.77
C HIS A 138 -10.36 -3.16 14.26
N VAL A 139 -9.12 -3.17 13.76
CA VAL A 139 -8.81 -3.03 12.34
C VAL A 139 -9.46 -4.15 11.54
N HIS A 140 -9.40 -5.39 12.04
CA HIS A 140 -10.04 -6.52 11.37
C HIS A 140 -11.55 -6.44 11.35
N LYS A 141 -12.18 -6.00 12.44
CA LYS A 141 -13.63 -5.83 12.48
C LYS A 141 -14.08 -4.81 11.42
N LYS A 142 -13.34 -3.71 11.27
CA LYS A 142 -13.57 -2.72 10.21
C LYS A 142 -13.32 -3.29 8.82
N ARG A 143 -12.24 -4.06 8.64
CA ARG A 143 -11.92 -4.68 7.35
C ARG A 143 -13.05 -5.59 6.86
N LEU A 144 -13.70 -6.33 7.76
CA LEU A 144 -14.79 -7.24 7.41
C LEU A 144 -16.06 -6.53 6.91
N SER A 145 -16.27 -5.27 7.27
CA SER A 145 -17.41 -4.48 6.77
C SER A 145 -17.11 -3.74 5.47
N LEU A 146 -15.84 -3.69 5.04
CA LEU A 146 -15.45 -2.99 3.82
C LEU A 146 -15.54 -3.96 2.63
N ILE A 147 -16.32 -3.58 1.63
CA ILE A 147 -16.36 -4.26 0.34
C ILE A 147 -15.27 -3.63 -0.54
N PRO A 148 -14.36 -4.43 -1.14
CA PRO A 148 -13.30 -3.89 -1.98
C PRO A 148 -13.87 -3.25 -3.25
N THR A 149 -13.19 -2.21 -3.75
CA THR A 149 -13.47 -1.66 -5.08
C THR A 149 -12.97 -2.67 -6.10
N ARG A 150 -13.83 -3.19 -6.98
CA ARG A 150 -13.47 -4.24 -7.93
C ARG A 150 -13.40 -3.73 -9.35
N PHE A 151 -12.32 -4.06 -10.03
CA PHE A 151 -12.07 -3.72 -11.42
C PHE A 151 -12.30 -4.95 -12.29
N ASN A 152 -13.13 -4.86 -13.32
CA ASN A 152 -13.33 -5.96 -14.28
C ASN A 152 -12.79 -5.55 -15.65
N ARG A 153 -11.70 -6.20 -16.06
CA ARG A 153 -10.99 -5.87 -17.31
C ARG A 153 -11.67 -6.44 -18.56
N GLN A 154 -12.49 -7.48 -18.40
CA GLN A 154 -13.26 -8.06 -19.51
C GLN A 154 -14.45 -7.17 -19.87
N ARG A 155 -15.11 -6.60 -18.87
CA ARG A 155 -16.21 -5.63 -19.03
C ARG A 155 -15.73 -4.19 -19.25
N ARG A 156 -14.47 -3.89 -18.89
CA ARG A 156 -13.92 -2.52 -18.82
C ARG A 156 -14.77 -1.61 -17.93
N GLU A 157 -15.08 -2.10 -16.74
CA GLU A 157 -15.93 -1.42 -15.74
C GLU A 157 -15.33 -1.56 -14.34
N VAL A 158 -15.71 -0.63 -13.46
CA VAL A 158 -15.29 -0.58 -12.06
C VAL A 158 -16.53 -0.58 -11.17
N CYS A 159 -16.56 -1.48 -10.20
CA CYS A 159 -17.61 -1.64 -9.23
C CYS A 159 -17.22 -0.95 -7.92
N PHE A 160 -17.93 0.11 -7.56
CA PHE A 160 -17.85 0.78 -6.27
C PHE A 160 -18.99 0.34 -5.36
N MET A 161 -18.69 0.23 -4.07
CA MET A 161 -19.71 0.12 -3.04
C MET A 161 -19.56 1.30 -2.05
N PRO A 162 -20.30 2.40 -2.27
CA PRO A 162 -20.25 3.54 -1.34
C PRO A 162 -20.67 3.13 0.07
N GLU A 163 -20.11 3.81 1.09
CA GLU A 163 -20.47 3.52 2.48
C GLU A 163 -21.99 3.72 2.70
N GLY A 164 -22.66 2.67 3.18
CA GLY A 164 -24.10 2.69 3.45
C GLY A 164 -25.01 2.45 2.24
N ALA A 165 -24.46 2.27 1.03
CA ALA A 165 -25.24 1.87 -0.13
C ALA A 165 -25.63 0.38 -0.06
N THR A 166 -26.84 0.06 -0.52
CA THR A 166 -27.31 -1.33 -0.65
C THR A 166 -26.99 -1.95 -1.99
N GLU A 167 -26.77 -1.13 -3.02
CA GLU A 167 -26.51 -1.56 -4.40
C GLU A 167 -25.14 -1.06 -4.89
N PRO A 168 -24.39 -1.91 -5.62
CA PRO A 168 -23.11 -1.51 -6.21
C PRO A 168 -23.32 -0.52 -7.36
N VAL A 169 -22.38 0.39 -7.53
CA VAL A 169 -22.35 1.34 -8.65
C VAL A 169 -21.28 0.91 -9.65
N PHE A 170 -21.69 0.70 -10.90
CA PHE A 170 -20.80 0.33 -12.00
C PHE A 170 -20.43 1.56 -12.82
N VAL A 171 -19.14 1.79 -12.99
CA VAL A 171 -18.58 2.94 -13.70
C VAL A 171 -17.74 2.43 -14.88
N PRO A 172 -17.96 2.91 -16.11
CA PRO A 172 -17.10 2.57 -17.24
C PRO A 172 -15.64 2.99 -16.97
N TRP A 173 -14.69 2.13 -17.30
CA TRP A 173 -13.27 2.32 -17.03
C TRP A 173 -12.71 3.63 -17.62
N GLU A 174 -13.14 3.99 -18.82
CA GLU A 174 -12.66 5.21 -19.50
C GLU A 174 -13.31 6.49 -18.97
N SER A 175 -14.39 6.37 -18.18
CA SER A 175 -15.06 7.48 -17.48
C SER A 175 -14.59 7.65 -16.03
N LEU A 176 -13.86 6.67 -15.48
CA LEU A 176 -13.30 6.75 -14.14
C LEU A 176 -12.29 7.91 -14.08
N SER A 177 -12.42 8.74 -13.05
CA SER A 177 -11.43 9.77 -12.76
C SER A 177 -10.37 9.22 -11.80
N ALA A 178 -9.12 9.54 -12.07
CA ALA A 178 -8.00 9.18 -11.21
C ALA A 178 -7.04 10.36 -11.12
N TRP A 179 -6.49 10.60 -9.93
CA TRP A 179 -5.66 11.77 -9.67
C TRP A 179 -4.54 11.48 -8.69
N ILE A 180 -3.52 12.31 -8.77
CA ILE A 180 -2.34 12.28 -7.92
C ILE A 180 -2.25 13.60 -7.18
N ILE A 181 -2.12 13.52 -5.86
CA ILE A 181 -2.07 14.67 -4.96
C ILE A 181 -0.60 14.89 -4.57
N GLU A 182 -0.11 16.12 -4.75
CA GLU A 182 1.16 16.59 -4.19
C GLU A 182 0.86 17.73 -3.22
N ALA A 183 1.08 17.52 -1.93
CA ALA A 183 0.91 18.52 -0.89
C ALA A 183 2.24 18.82 -0.18
N LYS A 184 2.39 20.06 0.30
CA LYS A 184 3.55 20.57 1.03
C LYS A 184 3.06 21.30 2.27
N GLY A 185 3.56 20.87 3.42
CA GLY A 185 3.31 21.51 4.72
C GLY A 185 4.60 22.04 5.31
N ALA A 186 4.57 23.23 5.90
CA ALA A 186 5.66 23.73 6.73
C ALA A 186 5.43 23.31 8.18
N THR A 187 6.40 22.64 8.78
CA THR A 187 6.41 22.29 10.20
C THR A 187 7.62 22.93 10.88
N GLN A 188 7.65 22.92 12.22
CA GLN A 188 8.84 23.36 12.98
C GLN A 188 10.11 22.56 12.63
N PHE A 189 9.95 21.38 12.02
CA PHE A 189 11.03 20.48 11.62
C PHE A 189 11.39 20.60 10.12
N GLY A 190 10.80 21.56 9.40
CA GLY A 190 11.05 21.81 7.98
C GLY A 190 9.84 21.56 7.08
N ILE A 191 10.09 21.56 5.77
CA ILE A 191 9.08 21.35 4.74
C ILE A 191 8.80 19.85 4.60
N HIS A 192 7.60 19.43 4.95
CA HIS A 192 7.09 18.09 4.77
C HIS A 192 6.33 17.98 3.45
N ARG A 193 6.60 16.95 2.64
CA ARG A 193 5.89 16.68 1.39
C ARG A 193 5.05 15.42 1.55
N GLN A 194 3.80 15.48 1.13
CA GLN A 194 2.85 14.39 1.18
C GLN A 194 2.36 14.10 -0.24
N TYR A 195 2.22 12.82 -0.54
CA TYR A 195 1.75 12.35 -1.84
C TYR A 195 0.54 11.45 -1.61
N GLY A 196 -0.41 11.49 -2.54
CA GLY A 196 -1.57 10.62 -2.50
C GLY A 196 -2.02 10.24 -3.90
N MET A 197 -2.79 9.16 -3.99
CA MET A 197 -3.48 8.76 -5.20
C MET A 197 -4.96 8.57 -4.87
N GLY A 198 -5.82 9.07 -5.74
CA GLY A 198 -7.25 8.94 -5.64
C GLY A 198 -7.84 8.35 -6.92
N ILE A 199 -8.90 7.58 -6.76
CA ILE A 199 -9.80 7.16 -7.84
C ILE A 199 -11.23 7.51 -7.46
N GLY A 200 -12.07 7.82 -8.43
CA GLY A 200 -13.46 8.13 -8.14
C GLY A 200 -14.26 8.51 -9.37
N PHE A 201 -15.52 8.84 -9.11
CA PHE A 201 -16.47 9.28 -10.11
C PHE A 201 -17.45 10.28 -9.50
N TYR A 202 -18.04 11.10 -10.36
CA TYR A 202 -19.06 12.06 -9.95
C TYR A 202 -20.45 11.42 -10.11
N GLN A 203 -21.24 11.48 -9.03
CA GLN A 203 -22.66 11.16 -9.06
C GLN A 203 -23.44 12.45 -8.80
N GLY A 204 -23.89 13.10 -9.88
CA GLY A 204 -24.39 14.48 -9.79
C GLY A 204 -23.28 15.42 -9.31
N GLU A 205 -23.51 16.13 -8.22
CA GLU A 205 -22.54 17.04 -7.61
C GLU A 205 -21.62 16.36 -6.58
N THR A 206 -21.89 15.10 -6.21
CA THR A 206 -21.12 14.41 -5.16
C THR A 206 -20.00 13.59 -5.78
N LEU A 207 -18.77 13.84 -5.34
CA LEU A 207 -17.60 13.01 -5.67
C LEU A 207 -17.57 11.80 -4.74
N ILE A 208 -17.70 10.60 -5.31
CA ILE A 208 -17.44 9.34 -4.61
C ILE A 208 -16.02 8.93 -4.96
N SER A 209 -15.13 8.97 -3.96
CA SER A 209 -13.71 8.69 -4.16
C SER A 209 -13.13 7.78 -3.11
N GLN A 210 -12.04 7.12 -3.50
CA GLN A 210 -11.17 6.37 -2.62
C GLN A 210 -9.75 6.92 -2.79
N GLU A 211 -9.20 7.45 -1.70
CA GLU A 211 -7.88 8.06 -1.67
C GLU A 211 -6.98 7.37 -0.65
N PHE A 212 -5.70 7.28 -0.97
CA PHE A 212 -4.70 6.74 -0.05
C PHE A 212 -3.38 7.50 -0.16
N GLN A 213 -2.66 7.50 0.96
CA GLN A 213 -1.36 8.15 1.10
C GLN A 213 -0.28 7.30 0.44
N CYS A 214 0.64 7.95 -0.27
CA CYS A 214 1.77 7.36 -0.94
C CYS A 214 3.08 7.90 -0.36
N ALA A 215 4.09 7.05 -0.23
CA ALA A 215 5.40 7.46 0.30
C ALA A 215 6.21 8.36 -0.68
N GLY A 216 5.78 8.47 -1.93
CA GLY A 216 6.43 9.28 -2.96
C GLY A 216 5.56 9.50 -4.18
N LEU A 217 5.90 10.52 -4.99
CA LEU A 217 5.20 10.84 -6.23
C LEU A 217 5.28 9.68 -7.24
N GLU A 218 6.48 9.13 -7.44
CA GLU A 218 6.71 8.01 -8.35
C GLU A 218 5.93 6.77 -7.95
N LEU A 219 5.80 6.51 -6.64
CA LEU A 219 4.98 5.42 -6.13
C LEU A 219 3.50 5.67 -6.38
N ALA A 220 3.00 6.90 -6.21
CA ALA A 220 1.61 7.22 -6.56
C ALA A 220 1.31 6.96 -8.05
N ILE A 221 2.23 7.32 -8.94
CA ILE A 221 2.12 7.00 -10.38
C ILE A 221 2.18 5.48 -10.61
N SER A 222 3.07 4.78 -9.92
CA SER A 222 3.26 3.32 -10.04
C SER A 222 2.03 2.54 -9.55
N HIS A 223 1.34 3.02 -8.51
CA HIS A 223 0.06 2.49 -8.04
C HIS A 223 -1.03 2.61 -9.09
N TRP A 224 -1.13 3.78 -9.74
CA TRP A 224 -2.06 3.97 -10.84
C TRP A 224 -1.72 3.07 -12.02
N GLU A 225 -0.43 2.96 -12.36
CA GLU A 225 0.05 2.12 -13.45
C GLU A 225 -0.20 0.63 -13.19
N ALA A 226 -0.20 0.17 -11.93
CA ALA A 226 -0.60 -1.19 -11.59
C ALA A 226 -2.08 -1.46 -11.92
N ILE A 227 -2.97 -0.53 -11.57
CA ILE A 227 -4.41 -0.62 -11.87
C ILE A 227 -4.64 -0.55 -13.38
N ARG A 228 -4.07 0.46 -14.04
CA ARG A 228 -4.19 0.64 -15.50
C ARG A 228 -3.61 -0.55 -16.25
N GLY A 229 -2.40 -0.98 -15.89
CA GLY A 229 -1.72 -2.11 -16.52
C GLY A 229 -2.54 -3.40 -16.43
N TYR A 230 -3.23 -3.63 -15.31
CA TYR A 230 -4.16 -4.75 -15.18
C TYR A 230 -5.35 -4.62 -16.15
N MET A 231 -5.98 -3.44 -16.21
CA MET A 231 -7.15 -3.18 -17.07
C MET A 231 -6.82 -3.24 -18.57
N GLU A 232 -5.58 -2.91 -18.95
CA GLU A 232 -5.09 -2.94 -20.34
C GLU A 232 -4.32 -4.23 -20.69
N TYR A 233 -4.40 -5.28 -19.86
CA TYR A 233 -3.74 -6.58 -20.05
C TYR A 233 -2.20 -6.56 -20.11
N GLU A 234 -1.57 -5.46 -19.69
CA GLU A 234 -0.12 -5.31 -19.61
C GLU A 234 0.45 -5.97 -18.34
N VAL A 235 -0.35 -6.01 -17.26
CA VAL A 235 -0.03 -6.69 -16.00
C VAL A 235 -1.02 -7.83 -15.78
N ASN A 236 -0.49 -9.06 -15.66
CA ASN A 236 -1.31 -10.27 -15.53
C ASN A 236 -1.01 -11.09 -14.28
N ASP A 237 0.01 -10.71 -13.51
CA ASP A 237 0.48 -11.45 -12.36
C ASP A 237 0.63 -10.53 -11.15
N LEU A 238 0.05 -10.93 -10.02
CA LEU A 238 0.08 -10.15 -8.77
C LEU A 238 1.50 -10.03 -8.21
N LYS A 239 2.30 -11.08 -8.36
CA LYS A 239 3.67 -11.08 -7.85
C LYS A 239 4.52 -10.03 -8.57
N SER A 240 4.34 -9.86 -9.88
CA SER A 240 5.06 -8.85 -10.66
C SER A 240 4.89 -7.40 -10.18
N ILE A 241 3.84 -7.10 -9.42
CA ILE A 241 3.54 -5.75 -8.91
C ILE A 241 3.70 -5.59 -7.40
N GLN A 242 3.91 -6.67 -6.64
CA GLN A 242 4.03 -6.62 -5.18
C GLN A 242 5.44 -6.98 -4.67
N ASP A 243 6.15 -7.89 -5.34
CA ASP A 243 7.42 -8.41 -4.84
C ASP A 243 8.63 -7.58 -5.32
N LEU A 244 8.80 -6.38 -4.75
CA LEU A 244 9.96 -5.51 -5.08
C LEU A 244 11.32 -6.10 -4.67
N GLN A 245 11.32 -7.08 -3.77
CA GLN A 245 12.55 -7.66 -3.24
C GLN A 245 12.88 -8.99 -3.93
N ASP A 246 12.09 -9.43 -4.90
CA ASP A 246 12.17 -10.75 -5.55
C ASP A 246 12.21 -11.91 -4.55
N LEU A 247 11.66 -11.74 -3.34
CA LEU A 247 11.77 -12.73 -2.26
C LEU A 247 10.86 -13.93 -2.46
N GLN A 248 9.84 -13.83 -3.32
CA GLN A 248 8.94 -14.91 -3.67
C GLN A 248 9.54 -15.76 -4.80
N GLY A 249 9.55 -17.07 -4.63
CA GLY A 249 9.90 -18.03 -5.67
C GLY A 249 8.79 -18.19 -6.73
N PRO A 250 9.04 -18.84 -7.87
CA PRO A 250 8.04 -19.02 -8.93
C PRO A 250 6.76 -19.72 -8.48
N ASP A 251 6.87 -20.67 -7.55
CA ASP A 251 5.76 -21.48 -7.05
C ASP A 251 5.21 -20.99 -5.69
N ASP A 252 5.66 -19.83 -5.21
CA ASP A 252 5.24 -19.32 -3.91
C ASP A 252 3.90 -18.58 -4.00
N PRO A 253 3.06 -18.63 -2.93
CA PRO A 253 1.86 -17.82 -2.84
C PRO A 253 2.17 -16.31 -2.95
N PRO A 254 1.22 -15.49 -3.44
CA PRO A 254 1.44 -14.06 -3.63
C PRO A 254 1.50 -13.25 -2.32
N HIS A 255 1.08 -13.83 -1.20
CA HIS A 255 1.12 -13.18 0.11
C HIS A 255 2.43 -13.46 0.86
N GLU A 256 2.80 -12.62 1.83
CA GLU A 256 3.94 -12.95 2.70
C GLU A 256 3.63 -14.17 3.61
N GLY A 257 4.67 -14.88 4.05
CA GLY A 257 4.49 -16.06 4.90
C GLY A 257 5.77 -16.83 5.23
N LEU A 258 5.62 -18.12 5.55
CA LEU A 258 6.75 -18.96 5.92
C LEU A 258 7.73 -19.17 4.76
N HIS A 259 7.23 -19.16 3.52
CA HIS A 259 8.04 -19.29 2.32
C HIS A 259 8.96 -18.06 2.14
N THR A 260 8.46 -16.83 2.33
CA THR A 260 9.30 -15.62 2.25
C THR A 260 10.42 -15.66 3.29
N PHE A 261 10.15 -16.12 4.52
CA PHE A 261 11.18 -16.32 5.53
C PHE A 261 12.24 -17.36 5.10
N ARG A 262 11.82 -18.50 4.52
CA ARG A 262 12.74 -19.53 4.03
C ARG A 262 13.61 -19.01 2.89
N ASN A 263 13.03 -18.26 1.96
CA ASN A 263 13.73 -17.68 0.83
C ASN A 263 14.72 -16.59 1.27
N ALA A 264 14.29 -15.70 2.17
CA ALA A 264 15.15 -14.69 2.78
C ALA A 264 16.36 -15.34 3.49
N ARG A 265 16.11 -16.44 4.24
CA ARG A 265 17.16 -17.22 4.89
C ARG A 265 18.11 -17.88 3.88
N ALA A 266 17.59 -18.48 2.82
CA ALA A 266 18.41 -19.11 1.77
C ALA A 266 19.29 -18.09 1.05
N ARG A 267 18.70 -16.97 0.63
CA ARG A 267 19.40 -15.84 0.00
C ARG A 267 20.47 -15.27 0.90
N MET A 268 20.17 -15.06 2.18
CA MET A 268 21.16 -14.58 3.15
C MET A 268 22.37 -15.51 3.21
N HIS A 269 22.17 -16.82 3.32
CA HIS A 269 23.29 -17.76 3.34
C HIS A 269 24.07 -17.77 2.03
N GLN A 270 23.39 -17.66 0.89
CA GLN A 270 24.04 -17.53 -0.41
C GLN A 270 24.94 -16.29 -0.46
N GLN A 271 24.41 -15.12 -0.08
CA GLN A 271 25.17 -13.87 -0.02
C GLN A 271 26.37 -13.94 0.92
N ILE A 272 26.26 -14.68 2.04
CA ILE A 272 27.37 -14.91 2.96
C ILE A 272 28.43 -15.83 2.34
N ARG A 273 28.02 -16.89 1.63
CA ARG A 273 28.96 -17.79 0.92
C ARG A 273 29.71 -17.08 -0.20
N GLU A 274 29.03 -16.19 -0.91
CA GLU A 274 29.59 -15.38 -2.01
C GLU A 274 30.38 -14.16 -1.52
N GLY A 275 30.48 -13.92 -0.21
CA GLY A 275 31.19 -12.78 0.36
C GLY A 275 30.50 -11.42 0.18
N ARG A 276 29.28 -11.37 -0.38
CA ARG A 276 28.46 -10.16 -0.53
C ARG A 276 27.89 -9.65 0.79
N ARG A 277 27.78 -10.53 1.80
CA ARG A 277 27.25 -10.22 3.13
C ARG A 277 28.14 -10.82 4.22
N SER A 278 28.36 -10.08 5.31
CA SER A 278 29.18 -10.57 6.42
C SER A 278 28.45 -11.61 7.28
N ARG A 279 29.20 -12.53 7.91
CA ARG A 279 28.65 -13.48 8.90
C ARG A 279 28.01 -12.76 10.09
N LEU A 280 28.54 -11.60 10.48
CA LEU A 280 27.98 -10.75 11.53
C LEU A 280 26.57 -10.27 11.18
N SER A 281 26.35 -9.87 9.93
CA SER A 281 25.01 -9.50 9.45
C SER A 281 24.03 -10.68 9.48
N GLY A 282 24.52 -11.90 9.23
CA GLY A 282 23.73 -13.12 9.41
C GLY A 282 23.37 -13.41 10.86
N PHE A 283 24.30 -13.20 11.80
CA PHE A 283 24.04 -13.31 13.23
C PHE A 283 22.92 -12.36 13.69
N PHE A 284 23.00 -11.08 13.32
CA PHE A 284 21.97 -10.09 13.67
C PHE A 284 20.61 -10.39 13.02
N TRP A 285 20.60 -10.95 11.81
CA TRP A 285 19.35 -11.40 11.18
C TRP A 285 18.66 -12.49 11.99
N TYR A 286 19.41 -13.46 12.51
CA TYR A 286 18.87 -14.49 13.39
C TYR A 286 18.44 -13.94 14.74
N LEU A 287 19.24 -13.05 15.34
CA LEU A 287 18.90 -12.38 16.60
C LEU A 287 17.56 -11.64 16.48
N TYR A 288 17.38 -10.85 15.42
CA TYR A 288 16.12 -10.15 15.14
C TYR A 288 14.92 -11.10 15.06
N HIS A 289 15.07 -12.23 14.34
CA HIS A 289 13.96 -13.19 14.23
C HIS A 289 13.68 -13.90 15.55
N VAL A 290 14.70 -14.30 16.33
CA VAL A 290 14.47 -14.89 17.66
C VAL A 290 13.73 -13.91 18.58
N MET A 291 14.13 -12.64 18.54
CA MET A 291 13.52 -11.55 19.31
C MET A 291 12.08 -11.24 18.90
N THR A 292 11.65 -11.67 17.72
CA THR A 292 10.29 -11.49 17.20
C THR A 292 9.50 -12.81 17.14
N LEU A 293 9.85 -13.78 17.99
CA LEU A 293 9.23 -15.12 18.05
C LEU A 293 9.40 -15.97 16.78
N TRP A 294 10.52 -15.81 16.11
CA TRP A 294 10.99 -16.62 14.99
C TRP A 294 9.98 -16.66 13.83
N THR A 295 9.48 -17.84 13.48
CA THR A 295 8.52 -18.05 12.38
C THR A 295 7.06 -17.91 12.82
N ILE A 296 6.78 -17.61 14.09
CA ILE A 296 5.40 -17.50 14.58
C ILE A 296 4.63 -16.38 13.84
N PRO A 297 5.17 -15.16 13.67
CA PRO A 297 4.50 -14.11 12.89
C PRO A 297 4.16 -14.54 11.46
N ASN A 298 5.06 -15.25 10.79
CA ASN A 298 4.86 -15.77 9.43
C ASN A 298 3.71 -16.79 9.35
N ARG A 299 3.53 -17.63 10.38
CA ARG A 299 2.40 -18.58 10.42
C ARG A 299 1.08 -17.88 10.73
N LEU A 300 1.11 -16.82 11.53
CA LEU A 300 -0.06 -16.04 11.87
C LEU A 300 -0.57 -15.25 10.67
N VAL A 301 0.31 -14.66 9.86
CA VAL A 301 -0.11 -13.98 8.63
C VAL A 301 -0.75 -14.98 7.64
N GLU A 302 -0.18 -16.18 7.48
CA GLU A 302 -0.77 -17.22 6.62
C GLU A 302 -2.13 -17.71 7.14
N TRP A 303 -2.29 -17.79 8.46
CA TRP A 303 -3.59 -18.08 9.07
C TRP A 303 -4.59 -16.95 8.82
N GLU A 304 -4.15 -15.71 8.93
CA GLU A 304 -4.96 -14.51 8.76
C GLU A 304 -5.44 -14.37 7.32
N VAL A 305 -4.56 -14.53 6.33
CA VAL A 305 -4.91 -14.54 4.90
C VAL A 305 -5.99 -15.59 4.63
N ARG A 306 -5.76 -16.85 5.04
CA ARG A 306 -6.74 -17.94 4.87
C ARG A 306 -8.07 -17.67 5.58
N ARG A 307 -8.06 -16.94 6.70
CA ARG A 307 -9.28 -16.54 7.41
C ARG A 307 -10.02 -15.46 6.61
N LEU A 308 -9.32 -14.46 6.10
CA LEU A 308 -9.89 -13.36 5.33
C LEU A 308 -10.47 -13.82 4.00
N GLU A 309 -9.78 -14.70 3.28
CA GLU A 309 -10.29 -15.30 2.03
C GLU A 309 -11.64 -16.01 2.26
N ARG A 310 -11.78 -16.73 3.37
CA ARG A 310 -13.02 -17.43 3.71
C ARG A 310 -14.16 -16.47 4.05
N ILE A 311 -13.88 -15.40 4.79
CA ILE A 311 -14.92 -14.45 5.22
C ILE A 311 -15.28 -13.49 4.08
N GLY A 312 -14.29 -13.02 3.31
CA GLY A 312 -14.49 -12.10 2.19
C GLY A 312 -15.40 -12.68 1.11
N LYS A 313 -15.22 -13.98 0.77
CA LYS A 313 -16.11 -14.68 -0.16
C LYS A 313 -17.58 -14.73 0.30
N GLN A 314 -17.83 -14.68 1.60
CA GLN A 314 -19.19 -14.74 2.17
C GLN A 314 -19.85 -13.36 2.29
N ALA A 315 -19.07 -12.28 2.32
CA ALA A 315 -19.56 -10.92 2.56
C ALA A 315 -19.92 -10.15 1.27
N LEU A 316 -19.56 -10.66 0.09
CA LEU A 316 -19.79 -9.98 -1.19
C LEU A 316 -21.27 -10.04 -1.59
N PRO A 317 -21.88 -8.90 -2.00
CA PRO A 317 -23.24 -8.87 -2.54
C PRO A 317 -23.38 -9.76 -3.78
N GLU A 318 -24.55 -10.37 -3.96
CA GLU A 318 -24.83 -11.29 -5.07
C GLU A 318 -24.65 -10.63 -6.45
N ILE A 319 -25.14 -9.41 -6.62
CA ILE A 319 -24.99 -8.61 -7.86
C ILE A 319 -23.51 -8.47 -8.23
N MET A 320 -22.65 -8.16 -7.25
CA MET A 320 -21.21 -8.00 -7.47
C MET A 320 -20.55 -9.34 -7.82
N ARG A 321 -21.00 -10.45 -7.20
CA ARG A 321 -20.50 -11.79 -7.48
C ARG A 321 -20.82 -12.22 -8.91
N GLU A 322 -22.06 -12.05 -9.35
CA GLU A 322 -22.51 -12.36 -10.73
C GLU A 322 -21.78 -11.50 -11.76
N TRP A 323 -21.64 -10.18 -11.50
CA TRP A 323 -20.89 -9.28 -12.38
C TRP A 323 -19.40 -9.67 -12.51
N SER A 324 -18.84 -10.34 -11.50
CA SER A 324 -17.44 -10.78 -11.46
C SER A 324 -17.19 -12.11 -12.19
N GLU A 325 -18.23 -12.81 -12.65
CA GLU A 325 -18.07 -14.04 -13.41
C GLU A 325 -17.41 -13.76 -14.78
N PRO A 326 -16.53 -14.67 -15.25
CA PRO A 326 -15.82 -14.48 -16.49
C PRO A 326 -16.78 -14.50 -17.70
N LEU A 327 -16.57 -13.56 -18.60
CA LEU A 327 -17.30 -13.48 -19.87
C LEU A 327 -16.60 -14.30 -20.97
N PRO A 328 -17.38 -14.85 -21.93
CA PRO A 328 -16.83 -15.35 -23.19
C PRO A 328 -16.01 -14.26 -23.90
N LYS A 329 -14.91 -14.65 -24.57
CA LYS A 329 -13.97 -13.70 -25.21
C LYS A 329 -14.64 -12.80 -26.24
N GLU A 330 -15.69 -13.29 -26.88
CA GLU A 330 -16.47 -12.56 -27.88
C GLU A 330 -17.26 -11.38 -27.27
N GLN A 331 -17.49 -11.39 -25.96
CA GLN A 331 -18.22 -10.35 -25.22
C GLN A 331 -17.29 -9.39 -24.49
N TRP A 332 -15.97 -9.52 -24.66
CA TRP A 332 -15.02 -8.62 -24.01
C TRP A 332 -15.12 -7.22 -24.62
N ALA A 333 -15.24 -6.22 -23.75
CA ALA A 333 -15.23 -4.83 -24.15
C ALA A 333 -13.83 -4.42 -24.64
N ASN A 334 -13.77 -3.69 -25.75
CA ASN A 334 -12.52 -3.21 -26.32
C ASN A 334 -12.24 -1.76 -25.89
N PRO A 335 -10.95 -1.36 -25.80
CA PRO A 335 -10.58 0.04 -25.62
C PRO A 335 -11.13 0.94 -26.73
N SER A 336 -11.45 2.19 -26.40
CA SER A 336 -11.85 3.15 -27.43
C SER A 336 -10.72 3.48 -28.41
N GLU A 337 -11.08 3.82 -29.65
CA GLU A 337 -10.10 4.27 -30.65
C GLU A 337 -9.33 5.51 -30.21
N GLU A 338 -9.99 6.40 -29.46
CA GLU A 338 -9.37 7.58 -28.87
C GLU A 338 -8.27 7.19 -27.89
N LEU A 339 -8.57 6.28 -26.94
CA LEU A 339 -7.59 5.81 -25.96
C LEU A 339 -6.37 5.17 -26.64
N LEU A 340 -6.59 4.34 -27.67
CA LEU A 340 -5.51 3.71 -28.43
C LEU A 340 -4.63 4.75 -29.15
N ARG A 341 -5.27 5.70 -29.85
CA ARG A 341 -4.59 6.77 -30.58
C ARG A 341 -3.74 7.63 -29.64
N LEU A 342 -4.30 8.09 -28.52
CA LEU A 342 -3.59 8.94 -27.57
C LEU A 342 -2.49 8.17 -26.83
N SER A 343 -2.72 6.90 -26.48
CA SER A 343 -1.71 6.03 -25.85
C SER A 343 -0.48 5.87 -26.73
N GLU A 344 -0.68 5.68 -28.05
CA GLU A 344 0.44 5.59 -29.00
C GLU A 344 1.21 6.91 -29.11
N GLN A 345 0.50 8.05 -29.15
CA GLN A 345 1.14 9.37 -29.15
C GLN A 345 1.98 9.61 -27.88
N VAL A 346 1.46 9.22 -26.71
CA VAL A 346 2.20 9.28 -25.43
C VAL A 346 3.47 8.45 -25.51
N ARG A 347 3.39 7.18 -25.95
CA ARG A 347 4.55 6.29 -26.06
C ARG A 347 5.61 6.86 -27.00
N GLN A 348 5.21 7.42 -28.13
CA GLN A 348 6.12 8.04 -29.09
C GLN A 348 6.79 9.29 -28.53
N MET A 349 6.04 10.16 -27.85
CA MET A 349 6.62 11.35 -27.22
C MET A 349 7.55 11.02 -26.06
N HIS A 350 7.18 10.06 -25.21
CA HIS A 350 8.04 9.59 -24.14
C HIS A 350 9.35 9.00 -24.69
N LYS A 351 9.29 8.21 -25.77
CA LYS A 351 10.50 7.68 -26.43
C LYS A 351 11.42 8.78 -26.97
N ARG A 352 10.85 9.90 -27.45
CA ARG A 352 11.62 11.06 -27.93
C ARG A 352 12.16 11.92 -26.78
N GLN A 353 11.45 11.98 -25.65
CA GLN A 353 11.74 12.86 -24.52
C GLN A 353 11.62 12.10 -23.18
N PRO A 354 12.53 11.14 -22.89
CA PRO A 354 12.39 10.25 -21.73
C PRO A 354 12.52 10.96 -20.38
N HIS A 355 13.17 12.14 -20.34
CA HIS A 355 13.34 12.91 -19.10
C HIS A 355 12.19 13.87 -18.81
N ARG A 356 11.22 13.99 -19.72
CA ARG A 356 10.11 14.90 -19.54
C ARG A 356 9.07 14.29 -18.60
N PRO A 357 8.55 15.04 -17.62
CA PRO A 357 7.50 14.53 -16.74
C PRO A 357 6.29 14.05 -17.53
N ILE A 358 5.83 12.83 -17.25
CA ILE A 358 4.76 12.18 -18.01
C ILE A 358 3.43 12.96 -17.96
N THR A 359 3.17 13.64 -16.85
CA THR A 359 1.99 14.50 -16.68
C THR A 359 1.98 15.68 -17.65
N GLN A 360 3.15 16.21 -18.02
CA GLN A 360 3.26 17.25 -19.04
C GLN A 360 3.07 16.70 -20.46
N ILE A 361 3.45 15.44 -20.69
CA ILE A 361 3.21 14.74 -21.96
C ILE A 361 1.69 14.54 -22.12
N PHE A 362 1.00 14.08 -21.07
CA PHE A 362 -0.45 13.93 -21.06
C PHE A 362 -1.16 15.24 -21.38
N ALA A 363 -0.80 16.32 -20.68
CA ALA A 363 -1.37 17.65 -20.91
C ALA A 363 -1.17 18.16 -22.35
N GLU A 364 -0.12 17.73 -23.06
CA GLU A 364 0.11 18.10 -24.46
C GLU A 364 -0.69 17.22 -25.42
N VAL A 365 -0.74 15.91 -25.19
CA VAL A 365 -1.52 14.94 -25.99
C VAL A 365 -2.99 15.30 -25.94
N CYS A 366 -3.56 15.47 -24.74
CA CYS A 366 -4.98 15.73 -24.55
C CYS A 366 -5.41 17.15 -24.96
N ARG A 367 -4.47 18.09 -25.16
CA ARG A 367 -4.76 19.42 -25.74
C ARG A 367 -4.76 19.42 -27.27
N ARG A 368 -4.10 18.45 -27.90
CA ARG A 368 -3.96 18.35 -29.36
C ARG A 368 -4.91 17.34 -30.00
N GLY A 369 -5.36 16.36 -29.23
CA GLY A 369 -6.34 15.34 -29.63
C GLY A 369 -7.76 15.87 -29.59
#